data_AF-A0A453BCQ2-F1
#
_entry.id   AF-A0A453BCQ2-F1
#
_cell.length_a   1.000
_cell.length_b   1.000
_cell.length_c   1.000
_cell.angle_alpha   90.00
_cell.angle_beta   90.00
_cell.angle_gamma   90.00
#
_symmetry.space_group_name_H-M   'P 1'
#
loop_
_entity.id
_entity.type
_entity.pdbx_description
1 polymer ?
#
loop_
_entity_poly.entity_id
_entity_poly.type
_entity_poly.pdbx_seq_one_letter_code
_entity_poly.pdbx_strand_id
1 'polypeptide(L)'
;MDPSLSNHPPVDQVLKCIHVGLLCVQRKPASRPTMSSVNIMFSSHTVRLPSLSRPAFCIQEVSVSGTSTAYSEAYPLTENSTVMSSNQVSITELSPR
;
A
#
# COMPACT_ATOMS: atom_id res chain seq x y z
N MET A 1 -10.34 14.78 -12.18
CA MET A 1 -9.76 13.55 -12.75
C MET A 1 -8.72 13.97 -13.77
N ASP A 2 -7.56 13.31 -13.81
CA ASP A 2 -6.50 13.63 -14.79
C ASP A 2 -7.07 13.45 -16.22
N PRO A 3 -7.09 14.50 -17.06
CA PRO A 3 -7.62 14.43 -18.42
C PRO A 3 -6.95 13.35 -19.27
N SER A 4 -5.69 12.99 -18.98
CA SER A 4 -4.97 11.92 -19.68
C SER A 4 -5.58 10.53 -19.43
N LEU A 5 -6.39 10.37 -18.37
CA LEU A 5 -7.13 9.13 -18.06
C LEU A 5 -8.55 9.13 -18.62
N SER A 6 -9.02 10.25 -19.18
CA SER A 6 -10.40 10.41 -19.67
C SER A 6 -10.64 9.75 -21.03
N ASN A 7 -9.58 9.43 -21.78
CA ASN A 7 -9.64 8.82 -23.10
C ASN A 7 -8.83 7.54 -23.07
N HIS A 8 -9.52 6.39 -22.93
CA HIS A 8 -8.98 5.02 -23.03
C HIS A 8 -7.45 4.94 -23.00
N PRO A 9 -6.83 5.12 -21.81
CA PRO A 9 -5.39 5.23 -21.73
C PRO A 9 -4.74 3.93 -22.23
N PRO A 10 -3.58 4.01 -22.89
CA PRO A 10 -2.85 2.83 -23.31
C PRO A 10 -2.62 1.88 -22.13
N VAL A 11 -2.88 0.58 -22.33
CA VAL A 11 -2.83 -0.43 -21.27
C VAL A 11 -1.46 -0.46 -20.59
N ASP A 12 -0.39 -0.24 -21.35
CA ASP A 12 0.99 -0.15 -20.85
C ASP A 12 1.19 1.03 -19.88
N GLN A 13 0.56 2.17 -20.11
CA GLN A 13 0.62 3.32 -19.20
C GLN A 13 -0.12 3.04 -17.89
N VAL A 14 -1.29 2.39 -17.97
CA VAL A 14 -2.05 1.97 -16.79
C VAL A 14 -1.27 0.94 -15.98
N LEU A 15 -0.72 -0.08 -16.62
CA LEU A 15 0.11 -1.10 -15.97
C LEU A 15 1.37 -0.50 -15.34
N LYS A 16 2.01 0.45 -16.03
CA LYS A 16 3.15 1.19 -15.49
C LYS A 16 2.75 2.01 -14.26
N CYS A 17 1.62 2.72 -14.29
CA CYS A 17 1.11 3.46 -13.14
C CYS A 17 0.85 2.55 -11.94
N ILE A 18 0.20 1.41 -12.16
CA ILE A 18 -0.03 0.40 -11.11
C ILE A 18 1.30 -0.09 -10.53
N HIS A 19 2.25 -0.47 -11.39
CA HIS A 19 3.55 -1.00 -10.95
C HIS A 19 4.35 0.02 -10.13
N VAL A 20 4.43 1.27 -10.61
CA VAL A 20 5.13 2.35 -9.91
C VAL A 20 4.41 2.70 -8.60
N GLY A 21 3.07 2.76 -8.61
CA GLY A 21 2.27 2.97 -7.40
C GLY A 21 2.54 1.91 -6.34
N LEU A 22 2.64 0.64 -6.74
CA LEU A 22 2.99 -0.47 -5.86
C LEU A 22 4.44 -0.39 -5.34
N LEU A 23 5.38 0.17 -6.10
CA LEU A 23 6.75 0.44 -5.62
C LEU A 23 6.78 1.56 -4.57
N CYS A 24 5.90 2.55 -4.66
CA CYS A 24 5.83 3.67 -3.71
C CYS A 24 5.31 3.25 -2.32
N VAL A 25 4.49 2.20 -2.24
CA VAL A 25 3.87 1.72 -0.98
C VAL A 25 4.56 0.49 -0.39
N GLN A 26 5.82 0.26 -0.76
CA GLN A 26 6.61 -0.86 -0.23
C GLN A 26 6.78 -0.76 1.29
N ARG A 27 6.74 -1.93 1.94
CA ARG A 27 6.85 -2.06 3.41
C ARG A 27 8.14 -1.44 3.94
N LYS A 28 9.26 -1.73 3.27
CA LYS A 28 10.58 -1.17 3.61
C LYS A 28 10.70 0.22 2.98
N PRO A 29 10.87 1.30 3.76
CA PRO A 29 11.01 2.66 3.22
C PRO A 29 12.17 2.80 2.24
N ALA A 30 13.29 2.13 2.51
CA ALA A 30 14.47 2.12 1.64
C ALA A 30 14.24 1.45 0.27
N SER A 31 13.14 0.71 0.10
CA SER A 31 12.77 0.08 -1.17
C SER A 31 11.84 0.97 -2.00
N ARG A 32 11.39 2.11 -1.48
CA ARG A 32 10.53 3.06 -2.20
C ARG A 32 11.40 3.88 -3.16
N PRO A 33 10.97 4.09 -4.41
CA PRO A 33 11.72 4.90 -5.36
C PRO A 33 11.73 6.36 -4.92
N THR A 34 12.82 7.05 -5.22
CA THR A 34 12.87 8.52 -5.05
C THR A 34 11.94 9.18 -6.07
N MET A 35 11.45 10.40 -5.77
CA MET A 35 10.59 11.13 -6.71
C MET A 35 11.24 11.38 -8.07
N SER A 36 12.57 11.58 -8.11
CA SER A 36 13.30 11.70 -9.38
C SER A 36 13.30 10.39 -10.16
N SER A 37 13.47 9.24 -9.50
CA SER A 37 13.34 7.93 -10.13
C SER A 37 11.92 7.69 -10.68
N VAL A 38 10.88 8.09 -9.93
CA VAL A 38 9.48 8.00 -10.37
C VAL A 38 9.26 8.81 -11.66
N ASN A 39 9.78 10.03 -11.73
CA ASN A 39 9.68 10.85 -12.94
C ASN A 39 10.38 10.19 -14.14
N ILE A 40 11.55 9.58 -13.93
CA ILE A 40 12.27 8.83 -14.98
C ILE A 40 11.46 7.61 -15.44
N MET A 41 10.82 6.88 -14.51
CA MET A 41 9.98 5.72 -14.82
C MET A 41 8.78 6.09 -15.70
N PHE A 42 8.18 7.27 -15.49
CA PHE A 42 7.06 7.74 -16.31
C PHE A 42 7.52 8.34 -17.65
N SER A 43 8.57 9.14 -17.65
CA SER A 43 9.08 9.82 -18.86
C SER A 43 9.77 8.89 -19.85
N SER A 44 10.36 7.78 -19.39
CA SER A 44 11.05 6.83 -20.26
C SER A 44 10.19 5.62 -20.63
N HIS A 45 10.09 5.32 -21.92
CA HIS A 45 9.40 4.13 -22.44
C HIS A 45 10.25 2.85 -22.33
N THR A 46 11.56 2.96 -22.14
CA THR A 46 12.51 1.83 -22.17
C THR A 46 13.03 1.43 -20.79
N VAL A 47 12.73 2.21 -19.75
CA VAL A 47 13.18 1.90 -18.39
C VAL A 47 12.54 0.62 -17.89
N ARG A 48 13.39 -0.36 -17.54
CA ARG A 48 12.96 -1.57 -16.86
C ARG A 48 12.63 -1.23 -15.41
N LEU A 49 11.37 -1.41 -15.03
CA LEU A 49 10.93 -1.17 -13.66
C LEU A 49 11.50 -2.23 -12.72
N PRO A 50 11.90 -1.86 -11.49
CA PRO A 50 12.31 -2.83 -10.46
C PRO A 50 11.20 -3.83 -10.17
N SER A 51 11.54 -5.09 -9.91
CA SER A 51 10.56 -6.08 -9.49
C SER A 51 9.92 -5.69 -8.16
N LEU A 52 8.60 -5.84 -8.07
CA LEU A 52 7.88 -5.66 -6.82
C LEU A 52 8.29 -6.75 -5.82
N SER A 53 8.57 -6.35 -4.59
CA SER A 53 8.65 -7.30 -3.48
C SER A 53 7.23 -7.67 -3.01
N ARG A 54 7.08 -8.76 -2.23
CA ARG A 54 5.77 -9.18 -1.71
C ARG A 54 5.07 -7.97 -1.05
N PRO A 55 3.85 -7.61 -1.49
CA PRO A 55 3.17 -6.44 -0.97
C PRO A 55 3.06 -6.48 0.55
N ALA A 56 3.18 -5.31 1.18
CA ALA A 56 3.15 -5.17 2.64
C ALA A 56 1.86 -5.73 3.28
N PHE A 57 0.78 -5.80 2.50
CA PHE A 57 -0.56 -6.20 2.90
C PHE A 57 -0.89 -7.67 2.59
N CYS A 58 0.03 -8.46 2.05
CA CYS A 58 -0.19 -9.90 1.88
C CYS A 58 -0.15 -10.59 3.25
N ILE A 59 -1.28 -10.54 3.96
CA ILE A 59 -1.56 -11.35 5.14
C ILE A 59 -1.35 -12.81 4.71
N GLN A 60 -0.44 -13.48 5.38
CA GLN A 60 -0.27 -14.92 5.20
C GLN A 60 -1.55 -15.56 5.75
N GLU A 61 -2.37 -16.14 4.88
CA GLU A 61 -3.41 -17.10 5.28
C GLU A 61 -2.70 -18.11 6.18
N VAL A 62 -2.95 -17.99 7.49
CA VAL A 62 -2.54 -19.01 8.44
C VAL A 62 -3.35 -20.22 8.06
N SER A 63 -2.72 -21.21 7.44
CA SER A 63 -3.33 -22.51 7.22
C SER A 63 -3.71 -23.07 8.59
N VAL A 64 -4.97 -22.86 8.99
CA VAL A 64 -5.57 -23.48 10.17
C VAL A 64 -5.70 -24.96 9.81
N SER A 65 -4.64 -25.71 10.14
CA SER A 65 -4.69 -27.16 10.09
C SER A 65 -5.57 -27.63 11.24
N GLY A 66 -6.85 -27.80 10.93
CA GLY A 66 -7.82 -28.67 11.62
C GLY A 66 -8.09 -28.38 13.10
N THR A 67 -9.23 -27.75 13.38
CA THR A 67 -10.32 -28.36 14.16
C THR A 67 -11.53 -27.45 14.09
N SER A 68 -12.61 -27.93 13.48
CA SER A 68 -13.93 -27.30 13.58
C SER A 68 -14.42 -27.34 15.02
N THR A 69 -14.79 -26.19 15.58
CA THR A 69 -15.92 -26.11 16.52
C THR A 69 -16.65 -24.80 16.26
N ALA A 70 -17.91 -24.95 15.86
CA ALA A 70 -18.86 -23.87 15.75
C ALA A 70 -19.46 -23.53 17.12
N TYR A 71 -19.84 -22.26 17.28
CA TYR A 71 -20.73 -21.68 18.29
C TYR A 71 -20.21 -21.49 19.73
N SER A 72 -19.99 -20.20 20.01
CA SER A 72 -20.38 -19.44 21.23
C SER A 72 -19.50 -19.44 22.49
N GLU A 73 -19.21 -18.19 22.90
CA GLU A 73 -18.89 -17.70 24.25
C GLU A 73 -17.56 -18.16 24.90
N ALA A 74 -16.50 -17.37 24.69
CA ALA A 74 -15.63 -16.85 25.77
C ALA A 74 -14.48 -16.03 25.14
N TYR A 75 -14.52 -14.70 25.32
CA TYR A 75 -13.34 -13.86 25.15
C TYR A 75 -12.39 -14.10 26.34
N PRO A 76 -11.09 -14.30 26.08
CA PRO A 76 -10.07 -13.57 26.82
C PRO A 76 -9.57 -12.46 25.90
N LEU A 77 -10.07 -11.25 26.15
CA LEU A 77 -9.47 -10.04 25.64
C LEU A 77 -8.00 -10.01 26.09
N THR A 78 -7.08 -10.11 25.16
CA THR A 78 -5.82 -9.37 25.29
C THR A 78 -5.87 -8.31 24.22
N GLU A 79 -6.13 -7.09 24.66
CA GLU A 79 -6.31 -5.89 23.84
C GLU A 79 -5.13 -5.68 22.89
N ASN A 80 -5.30 -6.07 21.64
CA ASN A 80 -5.28 -5.11 20.54
C ASN A 80 -5.80 -5.81 19.29
N SER A 81 -7.13 -5.83 19.17
CA SER A 81 -7.74 -5.85 17.84
C SER A 81 -7.06 -4.72 17.08
N THR A 82 -6.21 -5.04 16.10
CA THR A 82 -5.59 -4.02 15.27
C THR A 82 -6.67 -3.53 14.32
N VAL A 83 -7.54 -2.69 14.88
CA VAL A 83 -8.21 -1.62 14.17
C VAL A 83 -7.13 -0.99 13.29
N MET A 84 -7.39 -0.95 11.98
CA MET A 84 -6.54 -0.23 11.04
C MET A 84 -6.20 1.13 11.65
N SER A 85 -4.91 1.49 11.68
CA SER A 85 -4.42 2.69 12.35
C SER A 85 -5.25 3.91 11.95
N SER A 86 -5.94 4.51 12.91
CA SER A 86 -6.34 5.91 12.83
C SER A 86 -5.03 6.71 12.92
N ASN A 87 -4.60 7.34 11.83
CA ASN A 87 -3.34 8.07 11.77
C ASN A 87 -3.17 8.97 13.00
N GLN A 88 -2.09 8.77 13.77
CA GLN A 88 -1.80 9.55 14.99
C GLN A 88 -1.16 10.91 14.66
N VAL A 89 -1.84 11.72 13.87
CA VAL A 89 -1.37 13.08 13.56
C VAL A 89 -1.74 13.98 14.74
N SER A 90 -0.74 14.57 15.40
CA SER A 90 -0.97 15.54 16.48
C SER A 90 -1.31 16.90 15.87
N ILE A 91 -2.44 17.49 16.25
CA ILE A 91 -2.83 18.85 15.86
C ILE A 91 -2.01 19.82 16.71
N THR A 92 -1.15 20.63 16.08
CA THR A 92 -0.47 21.72 16.78
C THR A 92 -1.38 22.95 16.78
N GLU A 93 -1.88 23.36 17.95
CA GLU A 93 -2.60 24.63 18.09
C GLU A 93 -1.61 25.78 18.26
N LEU A 94 -1.71 26.80 17.40
CA LEU A 94 -0.95 28.04 17.50
C LEU A 94 -1.69 28.99 18.44
N SER A 95 -1.04 29.43 19.52
CA SER A 95 -1.58 30.47 20.39
C SER A 95 -1.45 31.87 19.75
N PRO A 96 -2.47 32.74 19.86
CA PRO A 96 -2.36 34.11 19.40
C PRO A 96 -1.44 34.92 20.31
N ARG A 97 -0.72 35.88 19.71
CA ARG A 97 0.04 36.93 20.42
C ARG A 97 -0.82 38.16 20.67
#